data_AF-F8AWD8-F1
#
_entry.id   AF-F8AWD8-F1
#
_cell.length_a   1.000
_cell.length_b   1.000
_cell.length_c   1.000
_cell.angle_alpha   90.00
_cell.angle_beta   90.00
_cell.angle_gamma   90.00
#
_symmetry.space_group_name_H-M   'P 1'
#
loop_
_entity.id
_entity.type
_entity.pdbx_description
1 polymer ?
#
loop_
_entity_poly.entity_id
_entity_poly.type
_entity_poly.pdbx_seq_one_letter_code
_entity_poly.pdbx_strand_id
1 'polypeptide(L)'
;MVVHLAGGRNIIVDAKVPLLAFLEATEARDERLRDERLAAHARHLRAHVDALGAKAYWRHLATSPEFVVLFVPAEAFLAPALEKDPTLLEHAAAKKVVIATPTTLIAMLRTVAHAWTQEALTSRTREIFELGRDLYTRLGTLGEHVDRLGRSLSRTVTDFNTAVGSLESRVLVPARRLAAMEVVENVLATPSPVETGVRALSATELAGRADGTPG
;
A
#
# COMPACT_ATOMS: atom_id res chain seq x y z
N MET A 1 5.65 18.76 22.85
CA MET A 1 5.10 18.90 21.48
C MET A 1 5.06 17.51 20.84
N VAL A 2 4.07 17.22 20.00
CA VAL A 2 3.98 15.96 19.25
C VAL A 2 4.11 16.30 17.76
N VAL A 3 4.99 15.59 17.05
CA VAL A 3 5.20 15.70 15.61
C VAL A 3 4.56 14.49 14.95
N HIS A 4 3.59 14.73 14.08
CA HIS A 4 2.91 13.68 13.31
C HIS A 4 3.70 13.38 12.03
N LEU A 5 3.91 12.10 11.74
CA LEU A 5 4.65 11.62 10.58
C LEU A 5 3.77 10.80 9.65
N ALA A 6 4.24 10.61 8.41
CA ALA A 6 3.60 9.75 7.43
C ALA A 6 3.41 8.32 7.99
N GLY A 7 2.26 7.70 7.68
CA GLY A 7 1.90 6.38 8.21
C GLY A 7 1.26 6.39 9.61
N GLY A 8 0.77 7.55 10.09
CA GLY A 8 0.01 7.65 11.34
C GLY A 8 0.85 7.53 12.63
N ARG A 9 2.18 7.65 12.50
CA ARG A 9 3.13 7.56 13.63
C ARG A 9 3.43 8.93 14.22
N ASN A 10 3.77 8.97 15.52
CA ASN A 10 3.99 10.22 16.26
C ASN A 10 5.38 10.24 16.90
N ILE A 11 6.08 11.37 16.87
CA ILE A 11 7.31 11.60 17.64
C ILE A 11 7.04 12.65 18.71
N ILE A 12 7.49 12.38 19.93
CA ILE A 12 7.35 13.31 21.04
C ILE A 12 8.62 14.13 21.15
N VAL A 13 8.46 15.44 21.10
CA VAL A 13 9.53 16.43 21.22
C VAL A 13 9.27 17.26 22.48
N ASP A 14 10.19 17.22 23.45
CA ASP A 14 10.18 18.12 24.59
C ASP A 14 11.32 19.14 24.46
N ALA A 15 10.99 20.42 24.64
CA ALA A 15 11.87 21.55 24.32
C ALA A 15 12.27 22.38 25.56
N LYS A 16 12.04 21.87 26.77
CA LYS A 16 12.19 22.66 28.01
C LYS A 16 13.58 22.55 28.63
N VAL A 17 14.64 22.78 27.84
CA VAL A 17 16.00 22.86 28.40
C VAL A 17 16.17 24.19 29.15
N PRO A 18 16.53 24.18 30.44
CA PRO A 18 16.85 25.40 31.17
C PRO A 18 18.21 25.94 30.71
N LEU A 19 18.21 27.06 29.98
CA LEU A 19 19.41 27.70 29.40
C LEU A 19 20.12 28.68 30.35
N LEU A 20 19.60 28.90 31.56
CA LEU A 20 20.07 29.95 32.47
C LEU A 20 21.57 29.82 32.79
N ALA A 21 22.04 28.62 33.13
CA ALA A 21 23.44 28.38 33.46
C ALA A 21 24.38 28.66 32.27
N PHE A 22 23.94 28.39 31.05
CA PHE A 22 24.71 28.74 29.85
C PHE A 22 24.79 30.26 29.67
N LEU A 23 23.67 30.97 29.82
CA LEU A 23 23.63 32.44 29.70
C LEU A 23 24.55 33.10 30.74
N GLU A 24 24.49 32.64 32.00
CA GLU A 24 25.39 33.10 33.07
C GLU A 24 26.86 32.80 32.76
N ALA A 25 27.17 31.68 32.11
CA ALA A 25 28.53 31.36 31.67
C ALA A 25 29.02 32.33 30.58
N THR A 26 28.14 32.74 29.66
CA THR A 26 28.50 33.69 28.60
C THR A 26 28.70 35.12 29.10
N GLU A 27 28.05 35.49 30.21
CA GLU A 27 28.18 36.81 30.84
C GLU A 27 29.31 36.86 31.89
N ALA A 28 29.86 35.71 32.29
CA ALA A 28 30.93 35.61 33.28
C ALA A 28 32.23 36.24 32.75
N ARG A 29 32.82 37.13 33.57
CA ARG A 29 34.11 37.76 33.28
C ARG A 29 35.30 37.01 33.89
N ASP A 30 35.04 36.12 34.83
CA ASP A 30 36.03 35.22 35.44
C ASP A 30 35.93 33.83 34.78
N GLU A 31 37.05 33.31 34.30
CA GLU A 31 37.14 32.02 33.63
C GLU A 31 36.72 30.87 34.56
N ARG A 32 37.01 30.98 35.86
CA ARG A 32 36.57 29.96 36.84
C ARG A 32 35.05 29.93 36.97
N LEU A 33 34.42 31.11 37.06
CA LEU A 33 32.96 31.22 37.11
C LEU A 33 32.32 30.71 35.82
N ARG A 34 32.91 31.03 34.66
CA ARG A 34 32.46 30.50 33.36
C ARG A 34 32.51 28.97 33.35
N ASP A 35 33.60 28.37 33.81
CA ASP A 35 33.77 26.91 33.89
C ASP A 35 32.69 26.24 34.76
N GLU A 36 32.46 26.80 35.96
CA GLU A 36 31.45 26.32 36.90
C GLU A 36 30.04 26.37 36.30
N ARG A 37 29.72 27.42 35.56
CA ARG A 37 28.40 27.61 34.94
C ARG A 37 28.20 26.68 33.74
N LEU A 38 29.24 26.42 32.94
CA LEU A 38 29.19 25.41 31.88
C LEU A 38 29.03 23.99 32.44
N ALA A 39 29.70 23.66 33.55
CA ALA A 39 29.50 22.39 34.24
C ALA A 39 28.08 22.25 34.82
N ALA A 40 27.49 23.34 35.32
CA ALA A 40 26.09 23.38 35.73
C ALA A 40 25.13 23.16 34.55
N HIS A 41 25.40 23.79 33.40
CA HIS A 41 24.62 23.59 32.18
C HIS A 41 24.60 22.13 31.71
N ALA A 42 25.77 21.47 31.68
CA ALA A 42 25.85 20.04 31.34
C ALA A 42 25.05 19.16 32.32
N ARG A 43 25.16 19.42 33.63
CA ARG A 43 24.36 18.72 34.66
C ARG A 43 22.86 18.93 34.46
N HIS A 44 22.42 20.15 34.11
CA HIS A 44 21.01 20.44 33.86
C HIS A 44 20.48 19.67 32.64
N LEU A 45 21.25 19.60 31.56
CA LEU A 45 20.89 18.79 30.39
C LEU A 45 20.77 17.30 30.74
N ARG A 46 21.74 16.74 31.48
CA ARG A 46 21.68 15.34 31.95
C ARG A 46 20.45 15.08 32.83
N ALA A 47 20.17 15.95 33.79
CA ALA A 47 19.01 15.81 34.66
C ALA A 47 17.69 15.86 33.85
N HIS A 48 17.65 16.66 32.79
CA HIS A 48 16.49 16.74 31.90
C HIS A 48 16.30 15.46 31.07
N VAL A 49 17.41 14.87 30.59
CA VAL A 49 17.42 13.54 29.97
C VAL A 49 16.84 12.49 30.91
N ASP A 50 17.30 12.46 32.17
CA ASP A 50 16.81 11.51 33.17
C ASP A 50 15.30 11.68 33.43
N ALA A 51 14.85 12.93 33.56
CA ALA A 51 13.44 13.25 33.75
C ALA A 51 12.58 12.84 32.55
N LEU A 52 13.09 12.96 31.32
CA LEU A 52 12.38 12.54 30.11
C LEU A 52 12.32 11.03 29.96
N GLY A 53 13.44 10.35 30.20
CA GLY A 53 13.51 8.89 30.16
C GLY A 53 12.57 8.22 31.17
N ALA A 54 12.37 8.84 32.34
CA ALA A 54 11.46 8.34 33.36
C ALA A 54 9.97 8.44 32.98
N LYS A 55 9.58 9.44 32.19
CA LYS A 55 8.17 9.72 31.86
C LYS A 55 7.56 8.74 30.84
N ALA A 56 8.37 7.87 30.23
CA ALA A 56 7.95 6.75 29.39
C ALA A 56 6.80 7.05 28.40
N TYR A 57 6.81 8.24 27.80
CA TYR A 57 5.72 8.74 26.96
C TYR A 57 5.38 7.82 25.77
N TRP A 58 6.33 6.99 25.33
CA TRP A 58 6.15 5.98 24.28
C TRP A 58 5.23 4.82 24.66
N ARG A 59 5.05 4.51 25.97
CA ARG A 59 4.23 3.36 26.42
C ARG A 59 2.75 3.48 26.10
N HIS A 60 2.25 4.69 25.86
CA HIS A 60 0.83 4.95 25.59
C HIS A 60 0.52 5.14 24.10
N LEU A 61 1.52 5.00 23.21
CA LEU A 61 1.34 5.19 21.78
C LEU A 61 1.57 3.88 21.03
N ALA A 62 0.49 3.31 20.47
CA ALA A 62 0.49 1.99 19.82
C ALA A 62 1.43 1.86 18.60
N THR A 63 1.88 2.99 18.02
CA THR A 63 2.61 2.99 16.73
C THR A 63 3.73 4.03 16.69
N SER A 64 4.30 4.45 17.82
CA SER A 64 5.34 5.48 17.84
C SER A 64 6.74 4.89 18.10
N PRO A 65 7.82 5.47 17.56
CA PRO A 65 9.18 5.04 17.87
C PRO A 65 9.44 5.07 19.37
N GLU A 66 10.23 4.12 19.86
CA GLU A 66 10.54 3.93 21.27
C GLU A 66 11.52 4.97 21.83
N PHE A 67 11.41 6.25 21.48
CA PHE A 67 12.27 7.29 22.03
C PHE A 67 11.58 8.65 22.10
N VAL A 68 12.11 9.53 22.95
CA VAL A 68 11.69 10.94 23.08
C VAL A 68 12.81 11.83 22.62
N VAL A 69 12.47 12.95 21.99
CA VAL A 69 13.46 13.95 21.56
C VAL A 69 13.57 15.04 22.60
N LEU A 70 14.78 15.25 23.12
CA LEU A 70 15.15 16.44 23.86
C LEU A 70 15.65 17.49 22.87
N PHE A 71 14.87 18.54 22.66
CA PHE A 71 15.24 19.61 21.74
C PHE A 71 16.14 20.66 22.39
N VAL A 72 17.28 20.93 21.76
CA VAL A 72 18.23 21.98 22.14
C VAL A 72 18.20 23.09 21.09
N PRO A 73 17.87 24.36 21.43
CA PRO A 73 17.54 25.38 20.41
C PRO A 73 18.65 25.77 19.44
N ALA A 74 19.92 25.49 19.77
CA ALA A 74 21.06 25.76 18.91
C ALA A 74 22.24 24.85 19.27
N GLU A 75 23.09 24.56 18.28
CA GLU A 75 24.34 23.81 18.48
C GLU A 75 25.26 24.46 19.52
N ALA A 76 25.27 25.79 19.56
CA ALA A 76 26.06 26.57 20.52
C ALA A 76 25.71 26.28 21.99
N PHE A 77 24.52 25.76 22.26
CA PHE A 77 24.13 25.32 23.61
C PHE A 77 24.51 23.87 23.89
N LEU A 78 24.64 23.04 22.85
CA LEU A 78 24.94 21.62 23.00
C LEU A 78 26.45 21.38 23.12
N ALA A 79 27.26 21.99 22.25
CA ALA A 79 28.69 21.70 22.19
C ALA A 79 29.42 21.91 23.54
N PRO A 80 29.22 23.04 24.26
CA PRO A 80 29.90 23.25 25.54
C PRO A 80 29.43 22.29 26.65
N ALA A 81 28.20 21.79 26.55
CA ALA A 81 27.72 20.76 27.46
C ALA A 81 28.40 19.41 27.20
N LEU A 82 28.65 19.06 25.93
CA LEU A 82 29.37 17.85 25.54
C LEU A 82 30.86 17.92 25.90
N GLU A 83 31.47 19.10 25.85
CA GLU A 83 32.84 19.30 26.34
C GLU A 83 32.95 19.02 27.85
N LYS A 84 31.93 19.39 28.63
CA LYS A 84 31.87 19.18 30.08
C LYS A 84 31.41 17.78 30.49
N ASP A 85 30.52 17.17 29.72
CA ASP A 85 30.07 15.79 29.89
C ASP A 85 30.11 15.06 28.53
N PRO A 86 31.26 14.47 28.16
CA PRO A 86 31.41 13.73 26.90
C PRO A 86 30.49 12.51 26.80
N THR A 87 30.00 12.00 27.93
CA THR A 87 29.14 10.81 28.00
C THR A 87 27.65 11.14 27.87
N LEU A 88 27.29 12.43 27.73
CA LEU A 88 25.91 12.89 27.74
C LEU A 88 25.05 12.26 26.64
N LEU A 89 25.59 12.13 25.42
CA LEU A 89 24.86 11.52 24.29
C LEU A 89 24.59 10.03 24.52
N GLU A 90 25.58 9.30 25.01
CA GLU A 90 25.47 7.87 25.32
C GLU A 90 24.48 7.63 26.47
N HIS A 91 24.56 8.46 27.51
CA HIS A 91 23.59 8.45 28.62
C HIS A 91 22.16 8.70 28.14
N ALA A 92 21.97 9.68 27.25
CA ALA A 92 20.67 9.96 26.66
C ALA A 92 20.14 8.78 25.84
N ALA A 93 20.97 8.20 24.98
CA ALA A 93 20.62 7.04 24.19
C ALA A 93 20.19 5.84 25.06
N ALA A 94 20.94 5.55 26.14
CA ALA A 94 20.61 4.50 27.09
C ALA A 94 19.25 4.71 27.79
N LYS A 95 18.82 5.98 27.92
CA LYS A 95 17.52 6.37 28.48
C LYS A 95 16.41 6.49 27.43
N LYS A 96 16.66 6.09 26.17
CA LYS A 96 15.72 6.27 25.05
C LYS A 96 15.38 7.75 24.80
N VAL A 97 16.35 8.64 25.02
CA VAL A 97 16.24 10.08 24.75
C VAL A 97 17.25 10.46 23.67
N VAL A 98 16.78 11.11 22.61
CA VAL A 98 17.64 11.65 21.55
C VAL A 98 17.77 13.14 21.77
N ILE A 99 18.99 13.62 22.00
CA ILE A 99 19.26 15.06 22.03
C ILE A 99 19.35 15.56 20.59
N ALA A 100 18.50 16.50 20.22
CA ALA A 100 18.45 17.04 18.87
C ALA A 100 18.38 18.57 18.87
N THR A 101 19.21 19.17 18.04
CA THR A 101 19.15 20.56 17.58
C THR A 101 18.24 20.68 16.37
N PRO A 102 17.91 21.90 15.88
CA PRO A 102 17.09 22.07 14.67
C PRO A 102 17.56 21.22 13.49
N THR A 103 18.87 21.21 13.21
CA THR A 103 19.45 20.49 12.07
C THR A 103 19.33 18.99 12.25
N THR A 104 19.71 18.47 13.41
CA THR A 104 19.68 17.03 13.69
C THR A 104 18.24 16.50 13.82
N LEU A 105 17.32 17.31 14.34
CA LEU A 105 15.89 17.01 14.36
C LEU A 105 15.36 16.87 12.93
N ILE A 106 15.63 17.84 12.04
CA ILE A 106 15.20 17.77 10.64
C ILE A 106 15.79 16.53 9.96
N ALA A 107 17.08 16.26 10.13
CA ALA A 107 17.75 15.10 9.55
C ALA A 107 17.10 13.79 10.03
N MET A 108 16.88 13.64 11.34
CA MET A 108 16.20 12.49 11.93
C MET A 108 14.78 12.32 11.40
N LEU A 109 13.98 13.39 11.37
CA LEU A 109 12.61 13.33 10.85
C LEU A 109 12.58 12.91 9.38
N ARG A 110 13.51 13.40 8.55
CA ARG A 110 13.65 12.98 7.14
C ARG A 110 14.05 11.52 7.02
N THR A 111 15.05 11.07 7.78
CA THR A 111 15.49 9.67 7.80
C THR A 111 14.35 8.73 8.18
N VAL A 112 13.60 9.09 9.22
CA VAL A 112 12.45 8.34 9.70
C VAL A 112 11.33 8.31 8.64
N ALA A 113 11.02 9.46 8.02
CA ALA A 113 10.04 9.53 6.94
C ALA A 113 10.43 8.68 5.71
N HIS A 114 11.72 8.66 5.34
CA HIS A 114 12.22 7.84 4.25
C HIS A 114 12.17 6.34 4.57
N ALA A 115 12.62 5.93 5.76
CA ALA A 115 12.60 4.53 6.18
C ALA A 115 11.17 3.95 6.17
N TRP A 116 10.18 4.74 6.60
CA TRP A 116 8.78 4.28 6.62
C TRP A 116 8.09 4.32 5.26
N THR A 117 8.48 5.24 4.37
CA THR A 117 7.99 5.23 2.97
C THR A 117 8.44 3.96 2.25
N GLN A 118 9.66 3.47 2.54
CA GLN A 118 10.17 2.21 2.01
C GLN A 118 9.37 1.01 2.55
N GLU A 119 9.09 0.97 3.85
CA GLU A 119 8.29 -0.09 4.49
C GLU A 119 6.86 -0.19 3.91
N ALA A 120 6.20 0.95 3.69
CA ALA A 120 4.88 1.02 3.06
C ALA A 120 4.86 0.50 1.61
N LEU A 121 5.97 0.64 0.88
CA LEU A 121 6.12 0.11 -0.47
C LEU A 121 6.28 -1.42 -0.45
N THR A 122 7.02 -1.97 0.51
CA THR A 122 7.26 -3.42 0.65
C THR A 122 6.01 -4.22 1.00
N SER A 123 5.07 -3.66 1.79
CA SER A 123 3.82 -4.35 2.16
C SER A 123 2.85 -4.54 0.99
N ARG A 124 2.91 -3.71 -0.06
CA ARG A 124 1.93 -3.73 -1.17
C ARG A 124 2.17 -4.85 -2.18
N THR A 125 3.41 -5.31 -2.32
CA THR A 125 3.75 -6.33 -3.33
C THR A 125 3.08 -7.68 -3.05
N ARG A 126 2.94 -8.06 -1.78
CA ARG A 126 2.35 -9.35 -1.41
C ARG A 126 0.84 -9.37 -1.68
N GLU A 127 0.16 -8.27 -1.40
CA GLU A 127 -1.27 -8.09 -1.67
C GLU A 127 -1.56 -8.07 -3.18
N ILE A 128 -0.72 -7.39 -3.96
CA ILE A 128 -0.80 -7.40 -5.44
C ILE A 128 -0.61 -8.82 -5.99
N PHE A 129 0.31 -9.60 -5.43
CA PHE A 129 0.56 -10.97 -5.87
C PHE A 129 -0.62 -11.91 -5.55
N GLU A 130 -1.16 -11.85 -4.33
CA GLU A 130 -2.37 -12.60 -3.95
C GLU A 130 -3.57 -12.23 -4.83
N LEU A 131 -3.80 -10.93 -5.04
CA LEU A 131 -4.89 -10.44 -5.89
C LEU A 131 -4.71 -10.89 -7.35
N GLY A 132 -3.48 -10.83 -7.87
CA GLY A 132 -3.16 -11.30 -9.21
C GLY A 132 -3.43 -12.80 -9.39
N ARG A 133 -3.08 -13.62 -8.39
CA ARG A 133 -3.33 -15.07 -8.39
C ARG A 133 -4.83 -15.40 -8.35
N ASP A 134 -5.59 -14.70 -7.51
CA ASP A 134 -7.05 -14.87 -7.42
C ASP A 134 -7.74 -14.50 -8.74
N LEU A 135 -7.35 -13.36 -9.33
CA LEU A 135 -7.86 -12.93 -10.63
C LEU A 135 -7.60 -13.96 -11.74
N TYR A 136 -6.37 -14.48 -11.84
CA TYR A 136 -6.02 -15.45 -12.88
C TYR A 136 -6.81 -16.76 -12.73
N THR A 137 -7.03 -17.20 -11.49
CA THR A 137 -7.85 -18.39 -11.19
C THR A 137 -9.29 -18.18 -11.66
N ARG A 138 -9.89 -17.03 -11.34
CA ARG A 138 -11.26 -16.68 -11.76
C ARG A 138 -11.41 -16.57 -13.28
N LEU A 139 -10.41 -16.02 -13.97
CA LEU A 139 -10.38 -15.95 -15.43
C LEU A 139 -10.35 -17.35 -16.07
N GLY A 140 -9.57 -18.28 -15.49
CA GLY A 140 -9.56 -19.69 -15.91
C GLY A 140 -10.95 -20.33 -15.80
N THR A 141 -11.60 -20.19 -14.64
CA THR A 141 -12.97 -20.70 -14.42
C THR A 141 -13.99 -20.07 -15.39
N LEU A 142 -13.89 -18.76 -15.64
CA LEU A 142 -14.74 -18.08 -16.61
C LEU A 142 -14.50 -18.63 -18.03
N GLY A 143 -13.25 -18.86 -18.43
CA GLY A 143 -12.90 -19.46 -19.72
C GLY A 143 -13.59 -20.81 -19.93
N GLU A 144 -13.57 -21.69 -18.93
CA GLU A 144 -14.27 -22.98 -18.98
C GLU A 144 -15.79 -22.84 -19.15
N HIS A 145 -16.40 -21.86 -18.47
CA HIS A 145 -17.83 -21.58 -18.61
C HIS A 145 -18.16 -21.08 -20.02
N VAL A 146 -17.37 -20.16 -20.57
CA VAL A 146 -17.58 -19.62 -21.92
C VAL A 146 -17.37 -20.70 -22.98
N ASP A 147 -16.38 -21.56 -22.82
CA ASP A 147 -16.14 -22.71 -23.71
C ASP A 147 -17.32 -23.71 -23.70
N ARG A 148 -17.87 -24.02 -22.52
CA ARG A 148 -19.09 -24.84 -22.39
C ARG A 148 -20.31 -24.20 -23.05
N LEU A 149 -20.46 -22.88 -22.90
CA LEU A 149 -21.54 -22.12 -23.55
C LEU A 149 -21.38 -22.13 -25.08
N GLY A 150 -20.16 -21.95 -25.58
CA GLY A 150 -19.85 -22.03 -27.01
C GLY A 150 -20.27 -23.37 -27.62
N ARG A 151 -19.90 -24.49 -26.99
CA ARG A 151 -20.35 -25.84 -27.42
C ARG A 151 -21.87 -25.99 -27.43
N SER A 152 -22.54 -25.47 -26.41
CA SER A 152 -24.00 -25.56 -26.29
C SER A 152 -24.69 -24.76 -27.40
N LEU A 153 -24.21 -23.55 -27.69
CA LEU A 153 -24.70 -22.73 -28.80
C LEU A 153 -24.47 -23.41 -30.15
N SER A 154 -23.28 -23.98 -30.40
CA SER A 154 -23.02 -24.74 -31.63
C SER A 154 -24.01 -25.89 -31.82
N ARG A 155 -24.29 -26.65 -30.76
CA ARG A 155 -25.30 -27.72 -30.79
C ARG A 155 -26.70 -27.17 -31.09
N THR A 156 -27.12 -26.09 -30.43
CA THR A 156 -28.42 -25.46 -30.69
C THR A 156 -28.57 -25.02 -32.14
N VAL A 157 -27.51 -24.44 -32.73
CA VAL A 157 -27.51 -24.05 -34.16
C VAL A 157 -27.63 -25.29 -35.06
N THR A 158 -26.93 -26.39 -34.76
CA THR A 158 -27.07 -27.64 -35.50
C THR A 158 -28.49 -28.22 -35.43
N ASP A 159 -29.08 -28.23 -34.24
CA ASP A 159 -30.45 -28.74 -34.02
C ASP A 159 -31.48 -27.87 -34.75
N PHE A 160 -31.33 -26.55 -34.70
CA PHE A 160 -32.17 -25.60 -35.44
C PHE A 160 -32.09 -25.84 -36.96
N ASN A 161 -30.88 -25.94 -37.51
CA ASN A 161 -30.68 -26.21 -38.94
C ASN A 161 -31.32 -27.53 -39.37
N THR A 162 -31.25 -28.56 -38.53
CA THR A 162 -31.89 -29.87 -38.78
C THR A 162 -33.41 -29.75 -38.79
N ALA A 163 -33.98 -28.99 -37.85
CA ALA A 163 -35.42 -28.75 -37.76
C ALA A 163 -35.95 -27.96 -38.98
N VAL A 164 -35.25 -26.90 -39.38
CA VAL A 164 -35.58 -26.12 -40.59
C VAL A 164 -35.49 -27.01 -41.85
N GLY A 165 -34.43 -27.80 -41.99
CA GLY A 165 -34.30 -28.74 -43.13
C GLY A 165 -35.43 -29.77 -43.19
N SER A 166 -35.88 -30.29 -42.04
CA SER A 166 -37.04 -31.19 -41.98
C SER A 166 -38.35 -30.47 -42.32
N LEU A 167 -38.54 -29.23 -41.85
CA LEU A 167 -39.71 -28.41 -42.19
C LEU A 167 -39.77 -28.18 -43.70
N GLU A 168 -38.68 -27.75 -44.31
CA GLU A 168 -38.60 -27.49 -45.76
C GLU A 168 -38.86 -28.73 -46.60
N SER A 169 -38.18 -29.84 -46.27
CA SER A 169 -38.23 -31.06 -47.09
C SER A 169 -39.46 -31.93 -46.86
N ARG A 170 -39.94 -32.02 -45.61
CA ARG A 170 -41.01 -32.98 -45.24
C ARG A 170 -42.37 -32.33 -45.06
N VAL A 171 -42.43 -31.05 -44.68
CA VAL A 171 -43.70 -30.37 -44.37
C VAL A 171 -44.11 -29.43 -45.50
N LEU A 172 -43.20 -28.55 -45.94
CA LEU A 172 -43.53 -27.55 -46.97
C LEU A 172 -43.71 -28.16 -48.37
N VAL A 173 -43.12 -29.32 -48.67
CA VAL A 173 -43.31 -30.01 -49.96
C VAL A 173 -44.75 -30.53 -50.14
N PRO A 174 -45.33 -31.33 -49.21
CA PRO A 174 -46.75 -31.68 -49.26
C PRO A 174 -47.68 -30.46 -49.23
N ALA A 175 -47.36 -29.45 -48.41
CA ALA A 175 -48.17 -28.23 -48.34
C ALA A 175 -48.23 -27.48 -49.68
N ARG A 176 -47.10 -27.37 -50.40
CA ARG A 176 -47.07 -26.81 -51.77
C ARG A 176 -47.92 -27.62 -52.75
N ARG A 177 -47.90 -28.96 -52.65
CA ARG A 177 -48.75 -29.83 -53.49
C ARG A 177 -50.24 -29.62 -53.21
N LEU A 178 -50.63 -29.45 -51.95
CA LEU A 178 -52.03 -29.16 -51.57
C LEU A 178 -52.48 -27.78 -52.06
N ALA A 179 -51.65 -26.75 -51.93
CA ALA A 179 -51.94 -25.42 -52.45
C ALA A 179 -52.13 -25.44 -53.99
N ALA A 180 -51.34 -26.23 -54.71
CA ALA A 180 -51.47 -26.39 -56.17
C ALA A 180 -52.77 -27.11 -56.61
N MET A 181 -53.45 -27.80 -55.69
CA MET A 181 -54.74 -28.45 -55.93
C MET A 181 -55.93 -27.53 -55.59
N GLU A 182 -55.70 -26.24 -55.30
CA GLU A 182 -56.71 -25.23 -54.90
C GLU A 182 -57.52 -25.62 -53.64
N VAL A 183 -56.99 -26.52 -52.81
CA VAL A 183 -57.67 -27.00 -51.58
C VAL A 183 -57.51 -26.02 -50.40
N VAL A 184 -56.67 -24.98 -50.53
CA VAL A 184 -56.29 -24.08 -49.41
C VAL A 184 -56.10 -22.64 -49.89
N GLU A 185 -56.67 -21.68 -49.15
CA GLU A 185 -56.67 -20.24 -49.51
C GLU A 185 -55.42 -19.45 -49.05
N ASN A 186 -54.62 -19.96 -48.10
CA ASN A 186 -53.51 -19.21 -47.49
C ASN A 186 -52.12 -19.82 -47.76
N VAL A 187 -51.17 -18.97 -48.16
CA VAL A 187 -49.75 -19.34 -48.38
C VAL A 187 -48.98 -19.36 -47.06
N LEU A 188 -48.21 -20.44 -46.82
CA LEU A 188 -47.37 -20.56 -45.62
C LEU A 188 -46.12 -19.68 -45.72
N ALA A 189 -45.78 -18.98 -44.63
CA ALA A 189 -44.56 -18.19 -44.52
C ALA A 189 -43.32 -19.07 -44.36
N THR A 190 -42.26 -18.76 -45.11
CA THR A 190 -40.94 -19.41 -44.98
C THR A 190 -40.12 -18.74 -43.89
N PRO A 191 -39.53 -19.50 -42.94
CA PRO A 191 -38.64 -18.93 -41.93
C PRO A 191 -37.35 -18.37 -42.57
N SER A 192 -36.82 -17.29 -42.02
CA SER A 192 -35.58 -16.65 -42.48
C SER A 192 -34.34 -17.44 -42.01
N PRO A 193 -33.26 -17.52 -42.83
CA PRO A 193 -32.01 -18.15 -42.43
C PRO A 193 -31.33 -17.39 -41.28
N VAL A 194 -30.67 -18.12 -40.37
CA VAL A 194 -29.78 -17.53 -39.38
C VAL A 194 -28.35 -17.54 -39.94
N GLU A 195 -27.86 -16.40 -40.42
CA GLU A 195 -26.53 -16.29 -41.04
C GLU A 195 -25.39 -15.96 -40.05
N THR A 196 -25.70 -15.74 -38.77
CA THR A 196 -24.70 -15.31 -37.78
C THR A 196 -24.10 -16.50 -37.03
N GLY A 197 -22.83 -16.82 -37.32
CA GLY A 197 -22.06 -17.82 -36.59
C GLY A 197 -21.64 -17.37 -35.19
N VAL A 198 -21.34 -18.33 -34.31
CA VAL A 198 -20.78 -18.06 -32.98
C VAL A 198 -19.36 -17.51 -33.14
N ARG A 199 -19.09 -16.33 -32.57
CA ARG A 199 -17.77 -15.69 -32.62
C ARG A 199 -16.74 -16.55 -31.89
N ALA A 200 -15.64 -16.87 -32.58
CA ALA A 200 -14.52 -17.58 -31.97
C ALA A 200 -13.83 -16.73 -30.90
N LEU A 201 -13.43 -17.36 -29.79
CA LEU A 201 -12.59 -16.74 -28.79
C LEU A 201 -11.18 -16.58 -29.34
N SER A 202 -10.71 -15.34 -29.46
CA SER A 202 -9.38 -15.01 -29.97
C SER A 202 -8.46 -14.36 -28.93
N ALA A 203 -8.93 -14.21 -27.68
CA ALA A 203 -8.14 -13.60 -26.61
C ALA A 203 -7.11 -14.60 -26.07
N THR A 204 -5.84 -14.22 -26.10
CA THR A 204 -4.70 -15.05 -25.67
C THR A 204 -4.79 -15.44 -24.19
N GLU A 205 -5.45 -14.63 -23.37
CA GLU A 205 -5.66 -14.88 -21.94
C GLU A 205 -6.70 -15.98 -21.67
N LEU A 206 -7.54 -16.28 -22.65
CA LEU A 206 -8.57 -17.33 -22.60
C LEU A 206 -8.19 -18.57 -23.42
N ALA A 207 -7.22 -18.43 -24.32
CA ALA A 207 -6.57 -19.55 -24.98
C ALA A 207 -5.61 -20.20 -23.98
N GLY A 208 -6.01 -21.33 -23.38
CA GLY A 208 -5.21 -22.05 -22.40
C GLY A 208 -3.76 -22.18 -22.85
N ARG A 209 -2.86 -21.58 -22.06
CA ARG A 209 -1.42 -21.60 -22.31
C ARG A 209 -0.90 -23.01 -22.02
N ALA A 210 -0.97 -23.87 -23.03
CA ALA A 210 -0.21 -25.12 -23.08
C ALA A 210 1.23 -24.77 -23.47
N ASP A 211 2.03 -24.28 -22.52
CA ASP A 211 3.49 -24.28 -22.65
C ASP A 211 4.09 -24.60 -21.29
N GLY A 212 4.15 -25.90 -21.02
CA GLY A 212 5.12 -26.47 -20.10
C GLY A 212 6.43 -26.68 -20.85
N THR A 213 7.42 -25.84 -20.56
CA THR A 213 8.82 -26.17 -20.82
C THR A 213 9.64 -25.74 -19.60
N PRO A 214 10.11 -26.68 -18.77
CA PRO A 214 11.16 -26.39 -17.80
C PRO A 214 12.51 -26.45 -18.54
N GLY A 215 13.22 -25.32 -18.53
CA GLY A 215 14.64 -25.21 -18.85
C GLY A 215 15.36 -24.58 -17.67
#